data_AF-A0A2T3JHM4-F1
#
_entry.id   AF-A0A2T3JHM4-F1
#
_cell.length_a   1.000
_cell.length_b   1.000
_cell.length_c   1.000
_cell.angle_alpha   90.00
_cell.angle_beta   90.00
_cell.angle_gamma   90.00
#
_symmetry.space_group_name_H-M   'P 1'
#
loop_
_entity.id
_entity.type
_entity.pdbx_description
1 polymer ?
#
loop_
_entity_poly.entity_id
_entity_poly.type
_entity_poly.pdbx_seq_one_letter_code
_entity_poly.pdbx_strand_id
1 'polypeptide(L)'
;MNTSTTRKTILAIMVTAVFTVAGSVSAHSTHSGGLQAKANNVKLAPFDIIHTKITTKGNIATFHIAVSGKAGEITPTPISKLAGSDVFSYVWPLTLNSHAVGFEKDAGILALAVTSHPDFDDTPEYDENGDGNKNNDGNVWHSHWVVLAPNEKCGPNALGVVDIPKGEKPKLPKTWPGLPLLIDSPNYKPEFNGHDLNVKVRFDNIDALKMANFDGVTAGLRINASAHSPLLCVKNVFDVASGDLSLPGKTNH
;
A
#
# COMPACT_ATOMS: atom_id res chain seq x y z
N MET A 1 -80.55 -29.22 -46.00
CA MET A 1 -81.13 -28.01 -45.37
C MET A 1 -80.96 -28.12 -43.87
N ASN A 2 -80.02 -27.36 -43.30
CA ASN A 2 -80.26 -26.42 -42.20
C ASN A 2 -78.92 -25.94 -41.63
N THR A 3 -78.62 -24.71 -42.00
CA THR A 3 -77.74 -23.75 -41.32
C THR A 3 -78.22 -23.48 -39.90
N SER A 4 -77.30 -23.38 -38.93
CA SER A 4 -77.30 -22.32 -37.88
C SER A 4 -76.10 -22.54 -36.95
N THR A 5 -75.04 -21.75 -37.07
CA THR A 5 -74.73 -20.50 -36.33
C THR A 5 -73.91 -20.73 -35.05
N THR A 6 -72.61 -20.50 -35.26
CA THR A 6 -71.54 -20.01 -34.39
C THR A 6 -71.97 -19.35 -33.06
N ARG A 7 -71.36 -19.82 -31.96
CA ARG A 7 -71.04 -18.96 -30.80
C ARG A 7 -69.58 -19.23 -30.40
N LYS A 8 -68.70 -18.30 -30.78
CA LYS A 8 -67.29 -18.28 -30.37
C LYS A 8 -67.22 -17.84 -28.91
N THR A 9 -66.89 -18.75 -28.01
CA THR A 9 -66.53 -18.39 -26.63
C THR A 9 -65.04 -18.05 -26.64
N ILE A 10 -64.73 -16.76 -26.54
CA ILE A 10 -63.36 -16.26 -26.38
C ILE A 10 -62.93 -16.57 -24.94
N LEU A 11 -62.10 -17.59 -24.76
CA LEU A 11 -61.44 -17.86 -23.50
C LEU A 11 -60.20 -16.95 -23.42
N ALA A 12 -60.30 -15.88 -22.63
CA ALA A 12 -59.23 -14.93 -22.39
C ALA A 12 -58.10 -15.63 -21.60
N ILE A 13 -56.98 -15.85 -22.26
CA ILE A 13 -55.72 -16.29 -21.65
C ILE A 13 -55.09 -15.06 -20.96
N MET A 14 -55.20 -14.96 -19.63
CA MET A 14 -54.33 -14.07 -18.85
C MET A 14 -52.99 -14.78 -18.63
N VAL A 15 -52.00 -14.49 -19.48
CA VAL A 15 -50.60 -14.73 -19.15
C VAL A 15 -50.12 -13.53 -18.33
N THR A 16 -50.03 -13.71 -17.03
CA THR A 16 -49.39 -12.75 -16.14
C THR A 16 -47.88 -12.83 -16.38
N ALA A 17 -47.36 -11.98 -17.26
CA ALA A 17 -45.93 -11.80 -17.44
C ALA A 17 -45.37 -11.12 -16.19
N VAL A 18 -44.75 -11.90 -15.30
CA VAL A 18 -43.94 -11.37 -14.21
C VAL A 18 -42.68 -10.79 -14.85
N PHE A 19 -42.67 -9.48 -15.09
CA PHE A 19 -41.45 -8.74 -15.36
C PHE A 19 -40.63 -8.74 -14.07
N THR A 20 -39.69 -9.68 -13.94
CA THR A 20 -38.56 -9.52 -13.04
C THR A 20 -37.73 -8.36 -13.56
N VAL A 21 -37.96 -7.17 -13.00
CA VAL A 21 -36.99 -6.08 -13.11
C VAL A 21 -35.75 -6.58 -12.39
N ALA A 22 -34.81 -7.12 -13.15
CA ALA A 22 -33.44 -7.29 -12.68
C ALA A 22 -32.94 -5.87 -12.40
N GLY A 23 -33.06 -5.44 -11.16
CA GLY A 23 -32.40 -4.24 -10.69
C GLY A 23 -30.92 -4.45 -10.94
N SER A 24 -30.38 -3.73 -11.93
CA SER A 24 -28.94 -3.56 -12.07
C SER A 24 -28.46 -2.96 -10.77
N VAL A 25 -27.98 -3.80 -9.86
CA VAL A 25 -27.25 -3.35 -8.69
C VAL A 25 -25.99 -2.72 -9.28
N SER A 26 -26.01 -1.40 -9.46
CA SER A 26 -24.77 -0.67 -9.70
C SER A 26 -23.94 -0.89 -8.45
N ALA A 27 -23.01 -1.84 -8.51
CA ALA A 27 -21.89 -1.85 -7.59
C ALA A 27 -21.32 -0.43 -7.64
N HIS A 28 -21.37 0.28 -6.51
CA HIS A 28 -20.74 1.57 -6.38
C HIS A 28 -19.29 1.40 -6.87
N SER A 29 -18.93 2.05 -7.98
CA SER A 29 -17.54 2.11 -8.42
C SER A 29 -16.81 3.04 -7.44
N THR A 30 -16.38 2.46 -6.32
CA THR A 30 -15.66 3.13 -5.21
C THR A 30 -14.24 3.54 -5.57
N HIS A 31 -13.82 3.25 -6.81
CA HIS A 31 -12.47 3.47 -7.30
C HIS A 31 -12.50 4.35 -8.57
N SER A 32 -13.01 5.58 -8.45
CA SER A 32 -12.84 6.60 -9.49
C SER A 32 -11.54 7.39 -9.28
N GLY A 33 -10.90 7.75 -10.38
CA GLY A 33 -9.56 8.34 -10.40
C GLY A 33 -8.47 7.31 -10.09
N GLY A 34 -7.25 7.80 -9.88
CA GLY A 34 -6.09 7.00 -9.53
C GLY A 34 -5.56 6.13 -10.67
N LEU A 35 -4.56 5.34 -10.31
CA LEU A 35 -4.01 4.28 -11.15
C LEU A 35 -4.84 3.01 -10.93
N GLN A 36 -5.48 2.55 -12.00
CA GLN A 36 -6.23 1.30 -12.02
C GLN A 36 -5.29 0.19 -12.48
N ALA A 37 -5.30 -0.93 -11.74
CA ALA A 37 -4.44 -2.08 -12.00
C ALA A 37 -5.28 -3.29 -12.43
N LYS A 38 -4.64 -4.25 -13.09
CA LYS A 38 -5.31 -5.47 -13.55
C LYS A 38 -5.41 -6.46 -12.40
N ALA A 39 -6.63 -6.72 -11.93
CA ALA A 39 -6.89 -7.72 -10.91
C ALA A 39 -6.50 -9.15 -11.33
N ASN A 40 -6.18 -9.99 -10.34
CA ASN A 40 -5.82 -11.40 -10.45
C ASN A 40 -4.56 -11.66 -11.28
N ASN A 41 -3.63 -10.71 -11.30
CA ASN A 41 -2.31 -10.85 -11.92
C ASN A 41 -1.28 -11.48 -10.98
N VAL A 42 -1.57 -11.60 -9.68
CA VAL A 42 -0.68 -12.19 -8.66
C VAL A 42 -1.39 -13.27 -7.83
N LYS A 43 -0.59 -14.16 -7.22
CA LYS A 43 -1.11 -15.34 -6.51
C LYS A 43 -1.81 -15.00 -5.18
N LEU A 44 -1.34 -13.97 -4.48
CA LEU A 44 -1.82 -13.61 -3.15
C LEU A 44 -2.78 -12.43 -3.25
N ALA A 45 -4.08 -12.69 -3.12
CA ALA A 45 -5.12 -11.66 -3.25
C ALA A 45 -4.93 -10.45 -2.29
N PRO A 46 -4.46 -10.62 -1.02
CA PRO A 46 -4.13 -9.48 -0.16
C PRO A 46 -2.99 -8.57 -0.64
N PHE A 47 -2.24 -8.97 -1.67
CA PHE A 47 -1.16 -8.21 -2.29
C PHE A 47 -1.39 -7.88 -3.77
N ASP A 48 -2.52 -8.30 -4.33
CA ASP A 48 -2.94 -8.02 -5.72
C ASP A 48 -3.58 -6.65 -5.78
N ILE A 49 -2.85 -5.65 -6.25
CA ILE A 49 -3.31 -4.27 -6.32
C ILE A 49 -4.33 -4.15 -7.46
N ILE A 50 -5.51 -3.64 -7.13
CA ILE A 50 -6.54 -3.33 -8.14
C ILE A 50 -6.65 -1.83 -8.39
N HIS A 51 -6.23 -1.01 -7.42
CA HIS A 51 -6.32 0.43 -7.51
C HIS A 51 -5.38 1.12 -6.52
N THR A 52 -4.76 2.22 -6.92
CA THR A 52 -4.02 3.10 -6.00
C THR A 52 -4.22 4.57 -6.35
N LYS A 53 -4.29 5.43 -5.33
CA LYS A 53 -4.39 6.88 -5.51
C LYS A 53 -3.75 7.66 -4.38
N ILE A 54 -3.38 8.91 -4.67
CA ILE A 54 -3.05 9.92 -3.66
C ILE A 54 -4.01 11.08 -3.86
N THR A 55 -4.69 11.48 -2.79
CA THR A 55 -5.58 12.65 -2.77
C THR A 55 -5.15 13.64 -1.71
N THR A 56 -5.49 14.91 -1.86
CA THR A 56 -5.10 15.96 -0.90
C THR A 56 -6.30 16.78 -0.46
N LYS A 57 -6.33 17.14 0.82
CA LYS A 57 -7.27 18.12 1.39
C LYS A 57 -6.52 19.05 2.34
N GLY A 58 -6.40 20.32 1.96
CA GLY A 58 -5.52 21.25 2.66
C GLY A 58 -4.07 20.76 2.58
N ASN A 59 -3.42 20.56 3.72
CA ASN A 59 -2.05 20.06 3.81
C ASN A 59 -1.95 18.58 4.22
N ILE A 60 -3.07 17.85 4.13
CA ILE A 60 -3.13 16.40 4.38
C ILE A 60 -3.23 15.68 3.04
N ALA A 61 -2.36 14.71 2.84
CA ALA A 61 -2.43 13.73 1.77
C ALA A 61 -2.99 12.41 2.30
N THR A 62 -3.91 11.81 1.57
CA THR A 62 -4.37 10.44 1.80
C THR A 62 -3.79 9.55 0.73
N PHE A 63 -2.89 8.66 1.14
CA PHE A 63 -2.35 7.57 0.32
C PHE A 63 -3.30 6.39 0.41
N HIS A 64 -3.65 5.81 -0.74
CA HIS A 64 -4.65 4.76 -0.83
C HIS A 64 -4.20 3.63 -1.75
N ILE A 65 -4.38 2.40 -1.29
CA ILE A 65 -4.25 1.17 -2.07
C ILE A 65 -5.51 0.33 -1.79
N ALA A 66 -6.08 -0.24 -2.85
CA ALA A 66 -7.07 -1.29 -2.75
C ALA A 66 -6.52 -2.56 -3.40
N VAL A 67 -6.79 -3.71 -2.78
CA VAL A 67 -6.36 -5.03 -3.26
C VAL A 67 -7.55 -5.97 -3.53
N SER A 68 -7.34 -7.02 -4.32
CA SER A 68 -8.41 -7.95 -4.70
C SER A 68 -8.88 -8.83 -3.53
N GLY A 69 -8.04 -9.03 -2.52
CA GLY A 69 -8.35 -9.69 -1.24
C GLY A 69 -8.51 -8.71 -0.08
N LYS A 70 -8.31 -9.16 1.16
CA LYS A 70 -8.38 -8.29 2.35
C LYS A 70 -7.00 -7.68 2.63
N ALA A 71 -6.92 -6.34 2.64
CA ALA A 71 -5.68 -5.64 2.94
C ALA A 71 -5.24 -5.90 4.40
N GLY A 72 -3.94 -6.11 4.60
CA GLY A 72 -3.34 -6.35 5.92
C GLY A 72 -3.62 -7.73 6.53
N GLU A 73 -4.32 -8.62 5.83
CA GLU A 73 -4.67 -9.96 6.35
C GLU A 73 -3.47 -10.89 6.51
N ILE A 74 -2.47 -10.77 5.63
CA ILE A 74 -1.28 -11.62 5.62
C ILE A 74 -0.11 -10.85 6.23
N THR A 75 0.45 -11.36 7.32
CA THR A 75 1.68 -10.85 7.95
C THR A 75 2.80 -11.90 7.89
N PRO A 76 4.07 -11.49 8.05
CA PRO A 76 5.19 -12.43 8.09
C PRO A 76 5.05 -13.43 9.24
N THR A 77 5.57 -14.65 9.06
CA THR A 77 5.68 -15.61 10.15
C THR A 77 6.85 -15.21 11.06
N PRO A 78 6.63 -14.98 12.37
CA PRO A 78 7.71 -14.61 13.28
C PRO A 78 8.75 -15.72 13.40
N ILE A 79 10.03 -15.34 13.45
CA ILE A 79 11.15 -16.27 13.69
C ILE A 79 11.90 -15.98 15.01
N SER A 80 11.41 -15.01 15.78
CA SER A 80 11.96 -14.49 17.05
C SER A 80 13.41 -13.99 16.95
N LYS A 81 13.81 -13.50 15.78
CA LYS A 81 15.15 -12.96 15.49
C LYS A 81 15.07 -11.87 14.43
N LEU A 82 15.80 -10.77 14.64
CA LEU A 82 15.94 -9.69 13.65
C LEU A 82 16.59 -10.20 12.35
N ALA A 83 17.67 -10.98 12.46
CA ALA A 83 18.40 -11.44 11.28
C ALA A 83 17.61 -12.51 10.52
N GLY A 84 17.32 -12.24 9.26
CA GLY A 84 16.60 -13.14 8.36
C GLY A 84 15.08 -13.09 8.52
N SER A 85 14.55 -12.19 9.34
CA SER A 85 13.10 -11.95 9.40
C SER A 85 12.61 -11.33 8.10
N ASP A 86 11.36 -11.63 7.79
CA ASP A 86 10.66 -11.09 6.64
C ASP A 86 9.83 -9.87 7.06
N VAL A 87 9.70 -8.92 6.14
CA VAL A 87 8.85 -7.72 6.27
C VAL A 87 7.89 -7.73 5.10
N PHE A 88 6.58 -7.61 5.35
CA PHE A 88 5.61 -7.40 4.28
C PHE A 88 5.22 -5.94 4.21
N SER A 89 4.95 -5.45 3.00
CA SER A 89 4.77 -4.02 2.77
C SER A 89 3.75 -3.68 1.67
N TYR A 90 3.06 -2.56 1.89
CA TYR A 90 2.36 -1.77 0.87
C TYR A 90 3.12 -0.46 0.70
N VAL A 91 3.47 -0.09 -0.53
CA VAL A 91 4.47 0.94 -0.80
C VAL A 91 4.00 1.90 -1.88
N TRP A 92 4.23 3.19 -1.67
CA TRP A 92 4.11 4.25 -2.67
C TRP A 92 5.49 4.84 -2.96
N PRO A 93 6.23 4.32 -3.95
CA PRO A 93 7.41 5.00 -4.45
C PRO A 93 7.00 6.30 -5.14
N LEU A 94 7.77 7.36 -4.93
CA LEU A 94 7.47 8.71 -5.37
C LEU A 94 8.65 9.32 -6.12
N THR A 95 8.37 10.22 -7.06
CA THR A 95 9.39 11.14 -7.60
C THR A 95 9.65 12.34 -6.69
N LEU A 96 8.95 12.42 -5.54
CA LEU A 96 9.16 13.43 -4.52
C LEU A 96 10.57 13.31 -3.94
N ASN A 97 11.25 14.45 -3.79
CA ASN A 97 12.59 14.48 -3.20
C ASN A 97 12.56 14.06 -1.73
N SER A 98 13.54 13.24 -1.32
CA SER A 98 13.73 12.78 0.07
C SER A 98 13.77 13.92 1.10
N HIS A 99 14.26 15.10 0.73
CA HIS A 99 14.28 16.27 1.61
C HIS A 99 12.88 16.74 2.05
N ALA A 100 11.84 16.47 1.25
CA ALA A 100 10.48 16.88 1.55
C ALA A 100 9.94 16.29 2.86
N VAL A 101 10.54 15.19 3.33
CA VAL A 101 10.17 14.53 4.60
C VAL A 101 11.31 14.57 5.63
N GLY A 102 12.38 15.33 5.37
CA GLY A 102 13.42 15.62 6.36
C GLY A 102 14.76 14.91 6.18
N PHE A 103 14.89 14.00 5.19
CA PHE A 103 16.19 13.42 4.83
C PHE A 103 17.10 14.44 4.11
N GLU A 104 18.31 14.01 3.78
CA GLU A 104 19.16 14.70 2.81
C GLU A 104 18.47 14.86 1.45
N LYS A 105 18.85 15.88 0.71
CA LYS A 105 18.36 16.10 -0.65
C LYS A 105 18.95 15.06 -1.60
N ASP A 106 18.13 14.55 -2.52
CA ASP A 106 18.56 13.63 -3.57
C ASP A 106 19.18 12.32 -3.01
N ALA A 107 18.72 11.85 -1.85
CA ALA A 107 19.29 10.69 -1.15
C ALA A 107 18.93 9.34 -1.79
N GLY A 108 17.95 9.32 -2.72
CA GLY A 108 17.48 8.12 -3.39
C GLY A 108 15.99 8.22 -3.75
N ILE A 109 15.37 7.06 -3.97
CA ILE A 109 13.93 6.94 -4.24
C ILE A 109 13.20 7.03 -2.91
N LEU A 110 12.42 8.09 -2.71
CA LEU A 110 11.56 8.22 -1.54
C LEU A 110 10.33 7.32 -1.69
N ALA A 111 9.97 6.59 -0.64
CA ALA A 111 8.73 5.82 -0.61
C ALA A 111 8.04 5.94 0.76
N LEU A 112 6.71 6.05 0.73
CA LEU A 112 5.89 5.75 1.90
C LEU A 112 5.69 4.24 1.94
N ALA A 113 6.01 3.59 3.05
CA ALA A 113 5.81 2.16 3.24
C ALA A 113 4.90 1.93 4.44
N VAL A 114 3.92 1.05 4.29
CA VAL A 114 3.16 0.47 5.40
C VAL A 114 3.64 -0.95 5.58
N THR A 115 4.18 -1.28 6.74
CA THR A 115 4.95 -2.50 7.00
C THR A 115 4.38 -3.30 8.15
N SER A 116 4.63 -4.60 8.14
CA SER A 116 4.47 -5.49 9.30
C SER A 116 5.71 -6.37 9.41
N HIS A 117 6.29 -6.43 10.60
CA HIS A 117 7.51 -7.18 10.91
C HIS A 117 7.55 -7.60 12.39
N PRO A 118 6.99 -8.77 12.74
CA PRO A 118 6.78 -9.17 14.13
C PRO A 118 8.06 -9.42 14.95
N ASP A 119 9.24 -9.40 14.32
CA ASP A 119 10.51 -9.80 14.93
C ASP A 119 11.38 -8.62 15.42
N PHE A 120 10.98 -7.38 15.15
CA PHE A 120 11.65 -6.19 15.66
C PHE A 120 10.72 -4.99 15.72
N ASP A 121 11.05 -4.05 16.59
CA ASP A 121 10.37 -2.76 16.71
C ASP A 121 11.30 -1.66 16.19
N ASP A 122 10.79 -0.86 15.28
CA ASP A 122 11.44 0.32 14.70
C ASP A 122 10.56 1.57 14.87
N THR A 123 9.66 1.55 15.86
CA THR A 123 8.77 2.64 16.26
C THR A 123 8.88 2.96 17.76
N PRO A 124 10.09 3.03 18.36
CA PRO A 124 10.28 3.01 19.83
C PRO A 124 9.64 4.19 20.59
N GLU A 125 9.22 5.23 19.88
CA GLU A 125 8.52 6.39 20.44
C GLU A 125 7.02 6.15 20.67
N TYR A 126 6.42 5.14 20.02
CA TYR A 126 4.98 4.89 20.00
C TYR A 126 4.61 3.52 20.58
N ASP A 127 3.44 3.44 21.19
CA ASP A 127 2.79 2.20 21.63
C ASP A 127 1.66 1.93 20.65
N GLU A 128 1.95 1.18 19.60
CA GLU A 128 1.07 1.06 18.43
C GLU A 128 -0.12 0.14 18.69
N ASN A 129 0.09 -0.89 19.52
CA ASN A 129 -0.93 -1.85 19.91
C ASN A 129 -1.73 -1.41 21.16
N GLY A 130 -1.21 -0.46 21.94
CA GLY A 130 -1.86 0.13 23.10
C GLY A 130 -1.76 -0.70 24.39
N ASP A 131 -0.79 -1.62 24.48
CA ASP A 131 -0.57 -2.50 25.64
C ASP A 131 0.33 -1.88 26.73
N GLY A 132 0.85 -0.68 26.49
CA GLY A 132 1.75 0.05 27.37
C GLY A 132 3.23 -0.27 27.17
N ASN A 133 3.60 -1.12 26.20
CA ASN A 133 4.97 -1.52 25.90
C ASN A 133 5.37 -1.16 24.45
N LYS A 134 5.94 0.03 24.29
CA LYS A 134 6.45 0.54 23.01
C LYS A 134 7.45 -0.34 22.26
N ASN A 135 8.04 -1.35 22.92
CA ASN A 135 9.14 -2.14 22.34
C ASN A 135 8.67 -3.46 21.67
N ASN A 136 7.37 -3.70 21.53
CA ASN A 136 6.83 -4.96 21.00
C ASN A 136 5.84 -4.78 19.84
N ASP A 137 5.84 -3.63 19.19
CA ASP A 137 4.78 -3.20 18.26
C ASP A 137 4.94 -3.66 16.80
N GLY A 138 6.05 -4.31 16.46
CA GLY A 138 6.31 -4.78 15.08
C GLY A 138 5.26 -5.76 14.51
N ASN A 139 4.42 -6.34 15.36
CA ASN A 139 3.31 -7.21 14.95
C ASN A 139 2.09 -6.45 14.41
N VAL A 140 2.03 -5.13 14.60
CA VAL A 140 0.98 -4.27 14.04
C VAL A 140 1.48 -3.66 12.73
N TRP A 141 0.54 -3.36 11.84
CA TRP A 141 0.87 -2.60 10.64
C TRP A 141 1.06 -1.12 10.97
N HIS A 142 2.23 -0.58 10.64
CA HIS A 142 2.57 0.83 10.83
C HIS A 142 3.22 1.40 9.57
N SER A 143 3.61 2.67 9.61
CA SER A 143 4.11 3.39 8.43
C SER A 143 5.50 3.97 8.62
N HIS A 144 6.27 4.00 7.54
CA HIS A 144 7.56 4.67 7.46
C HIS A 144 7.70 5.51 6.20
N TRP A 145 8.56 6.51 6.28
CA TRP A 145 9.28 6.97 5.10
C TRP A 145 10.59 6.21 4.98
N VAL A 146 10.88 5.69 3.80
CA VAL A 146 12.17 5.03 3.50
C VAL A 146 12.79 5.63 2.25
N VAL A 147 14.12 5.62 2.21
CA VAL A 147 14.88 5.93 1.00
C VAL A 147 15.48 4.65 0.45
N LEU A 148 15.14 4.33 -0.80
CA LEU A 148 15.61 3.16 -1.53
C LEU A 148 16.67 3.55 -2.55
N ALA A 149 17.65 2.66 -2.74
CA ALA A 149 18.62 2.75 -3.82
C ALA A 149 18.98 1.35 -4.34
N PRO A 150 19.50 1.24 -5.58
CA PRO A 150 20.10 0.00 -6.07
C PRO A 150 21.19 -0.47 -5.11
N ASN A 151 21.12 -1.75 -4.71
CA ASN A 151 22.05 -2.34 -3.76
C ASN A 151 22.38 -3.78 -4.16
N GLU A 152 23.56 -3.99 -4.74
CA GLU A 152 24.01 -5.31 -5.20
C GLU A 152 24.17 -6.33 -4.08
N LYS A 153 24.35 -5.89 -2.81
CA LYS A 153 24.37 -6.79 -1.65
C LYS A 153 23.01 -7.45 -1.42
N CYS A 154 21.92 -6.85 -1.91
CA CYS A 154 20.58 -7.42 -1.87
C CYS A 154 20.33 -8.44 -3.00
N GLY A 155 21.13 -8.36 -4.07
CA GLY A 155 21.08 -9.18 -5.27
C GLY A 155 21.26 -8.33 -6.54
N PRO A 156 21.45 -8.96 -7.71
CA PRO A 156 21.53 -8.25 -8.99
C PRO A 156 20.27 -7.42 -9.23
N ASN A 157 20.43 -6.13 -9.57
CA ASN A 157 19.33 -5.17 -9.80
C ASN A 157 18.35 -4.99 -8.64
N ALA A 158 18.69 -5.44 -7.43
CA ALA A 158 17.82 -5.32 -6.27
C ALA A 158 17.88 -3.91 -5.67
N LEU A 159 16.76 -3.49 -5.07
CA LEU A 159 16.72 -2.31 -4.21
C LEU A 159 16.92 -2.72 -2.75
N GLY A 160 17.54 -1.83 -1.98
CA GLY A 160 17.56 -1.90 -0.52
C GLY A 160 17.30 -0.53 0.08
N VAL A 161 16.87 -0.50 1.33
CA VAL A 161 16.85 0.74 2.11
C VAL A 161 18.30 1.19 2.28
N VAL A 162 18.56 2.47 2.06
CA VAL A 162 19.91 3.03 2.09
C VAL A 162 20.48 2.93 3.49
N ASP A 163 21.65 2.29 3.63
CA ASP A 163 22.40 2.23 4.88
C ASP A 163 22.97 3.59 5.25
N ILE A 164 23.09 3.85 6.56
CA ILE A 164 23.93 4.93 7.09
C ILE A 164 25.29 4.32 7.48
N PRO A 165 26.37 4.64 6.75
CA PRO A 165 27.70 4.13 7.09
C PRO A 165 28.16 4.57 8.48
N LYS A 166 28.94 3.70 9.14
CA LYS A 166 29.44 3.97 10.49
C LYS A 166 30.24 5.28 10.53
N GLY A 167 29.80 6.21 11.39
CA GLY A 167 30.44 7.50 11.60
C GLY A 167 29.86 8.64 10.75
N GLU A 168 29.01 8.32 9.77
CA GLU A 168 28.27 9.33 9.02
C GLU A 168 27.11 9.88 9.85
N LYS A 169 26.74 11.13 9.56
CA LYS A 169 25.67 11.87 10.25
C LYS A 169 24.84 12.64 9.20
N PRO A 170 24.13 11.93 8.32
CA PRO A 170 23.26 12.60 7.35
C PRO A 170 22.14 13.36 8.09
N LYS A 171 21.52 14.32 7.42
CA LYS A 171 20.26 14.89 7.89
C LYS A 171 19.18 13.79 7.93
N LEU A 172 18.54 13.68 9.08
CA LEU A 172 17.49 12.70 9.35
C LEU A 172 16.22 13.41 9.84
N PRO A 173 15.03 12.84 9.57
CA PRO A 173 13.78 13.33 10.12
C PRO A 173 13.74 13.24 11.66
N LYS A 174 12.80 13.98 12.27
CA LYS A 174 12.68 14.06 13.73
C LYS A 174 12.29 12.73 14.38
N THR A 175 11.59 11.88 13.65
CA THR A 175 11.06 10.58 14.09
C THR A 175 11.94 9.41 13.61
N TRP A 176 13.21 9.67 13.32
CA TRP A 176 14.20 8.62 13.03
C TRP A 176 14.37 7.67 14.23
N PRO A 177 14.22 6.34 14.05
CA PRO A 177 14.21 5.38 15.16
C PRO A 177 15.60 4.96 15.66
N GLY A 178 16.67 5.63 15.25
CA GLY A 178 18.03 5.28 15.67
C GLY A 178 18.67 4.11 14.91
N LEU A 179 18.02 3.62 13.85
CA LEU A 179 18.54 2.54 13.00
C LEU A 179 19.54 3.07 11.97
N PRO A 180 20.61 2.32 11.62
CA PRO A 180 21.62 2.74 10.64
C PRO A 180 21.10 2.60 9.19
N LEU A 181 19.89 3.10 8.94
CA LEU A 181 19.14 3.07 7.69
C LEU A 181 18.47 4.44 7.50
N LEU A 182 18.28 4.87 6.25
CA LEU A 182 17.45 6.02 5.91
C LEU A 182 15.97 5.63 5.97
N ILE A 183 15.49 5.53 7.21
CA ILE A 183 14.11 5.27 7.60
C ILE A 183 13.62 6.39 8.53
N ASP A 184 12.34 6.66 8.53
CA ASP A 184 11.66 7.53 9.48
C ASP A 184 10.37 6.87 9.90
N SER A 185 10.05 6.93 11.19
CA SER A 185 8.93 6.21 11.79
C SER A 185 7.91 7.17 12.40
N PRO A 186 7.24 8.01 11.60
CA PRO A 186 6.22 8.93 12.08
C PRO A 186 4.94 8.18 12.46
N ASN A 187 4.17 8.72 13.41
CA ASN A 187 2.87 8.16 13.81
C ASN A 187 1.76 8.49 12.80
N TYR A 188 1.88 7.99 11.56
CA TYR A 188 0.80 7.99 10.58
C TYR A 188 0.10 6.64 10.57
N LYS A 189 -0.94 6.52 11.39
CA LYS A 189 -1.67 5.27 11.54
C LYS A 189 -2.29 4.77 10.22
N PRO A 190 -1.98 3.53 9.79
CA PRO A 190 -2.68 2.87 8.70
C PRO A 190 -4.13 2.53 9.07
N GLU A 191 -5.06 2.83 8.16
CA GLU A 191 -6.49 2.50 8.28
C GLU A 191 -6.85 1.42 7.26
N PHE A 192 -7.02 0.17 7.72
CA PHE A 192 -7.46 -0.96 6.92
C PHE A 192 -8.98 -1.13 7.00
N ASN A 193 -9.66 -1.25 5.87
CA ASN A 193 -11.10 -1.52 5.78
C ASN A 193 -11.40 -2.45 4.60
N GLY A 194 -11.54 -3.74 4.88
CA GLY A 194 -11.78 -4.75 3.84
C GLY A 194 -10.64 -4.80 2.83
N HIS A 195 -10.90 -4.33 1.61
CA HIS A 195 -9.95 -4.27 0.51
C HIS A 195 -9.02 -3.06 0.56
N ASP A 196 -9.40 -2.04 1.32
CA ASP A 196 -8.76 -0.73 1.28
C ASP A 196 -7.73 -0.56 2.41
N LEU A 197 -6.61 0.06 2.07
CA LEU A 197 -5.63 0.64 2.98
C LEU A 197 -5.57 2.14 2.71
N ASN A 198 -5.73 2.95 3.76
CA ASN A 198 -5.51 4.39 3.72
C ASN A 198 -4.47 4.84 4.76
N VAL A 199 -3.63 5.79 4.40
CA VAL A 199 -2.72 6.47 5.33
C VAL A 199 -2.83 7.98 5.12
N LYS A 200 -3.06 8.71 6.22
CA LYS A 200 -3.15 10.18 6.19
C LYS A 200 -1.83 10.78 6.65
N VAL A 201 -1.17 11.50 5.76
CA VAL A 201 0.13 12.13 6.01
C VAL A 201 0.00 13.64 5.92
N ARG A 202 0.53 14.35 6.92
CA ARG A 202 0.59 15.81 6.92
C ARG A 202 1.90 16.28 6.29
N PHE A 203 1.81 17.16 5.31
CA PHE A 203 2.97 17.81 4.70
C PHE A 203 3.05 19.28 5.10
N ASP A 204 4.28 19.78 5.26
CA ASP A 204 4.56 21.22 5.38
C ASP A 204 4.46 21.90 4.00
N ASN A 205 4.93 21.23 2.95
CA ASN A 205 4.79 21.66 1.56
C ASN A 205 4.04 20.61 0.74
N ILE A 206 2.71 20.69 0.74
CA ILE A 206 1.84 19.77 0.00
C ILE A 206 1.95 19.96 -1.53
N ASP A 207 2.39 21.11 -2.02
CA ASP A 207 2.46 21.39 -3.45
C ASP A 207 3.60 20.62 -4.13
N ALA A 208 4.70 20.37 -3.41
CA ALA A 208 5.74 19.46 -3.88
C ALA A 208 5.21 18.04 -4.13
N LEU A 209 4.33 17.54 -3.24
CA LEU A 209 3.67 16.25 -3.43
C LEU A 209 2.72 16.25 -4.64
N LYS A 210 1.97 17.33 -4.85
CA LYS A 210 1.04 17.43 -6.00
C LYS A 210 1.75 17.37 -7.36
N MET A 211 3.02 17.79 -7.42
CA MET A 211 3.86 17.69 -8.61
C MET A 211 4.57 16.33 -8.74
N ALA A 212 4.58 15.53 -7.68
CA ALA A 212 5.21 14.23 -7.68
C ALA A 212 4.32 13.20 -8.38
N ASN A 213 4.99 12.25 -9.01
CA ASN A 213 4.40 11.04 -9.54
C ASN A 213 4.57 9.91 -8.53
N PHE A 214 3.73 8.89 -8.63
CA PHE A 214 3.81 7.72 -7.78
C PHE A 214 3.39 6.44 -8.51
N ASP A 215 3.65 5.31 -7.85
CA ASP A 215 3.08 4.01 -8.17
C ASP A 215 2.53 3.35 -6.89
N GLY A 216 1.91 2.18 -7.04
CA GLY A 216 1.57 1.28 -5.93
C GLY A 216 2.35 -0.01 -6.06
N VAL A 217 2.97 -0.45 -4.97
CA VAL A 217 3.75 -1.69 -4.94
C VAL A 217 3.40 -2.48 -3.69
N THR A 218 3.30 -3.80 -3.81
CA THR A 218 3.29 -4.72 -2.67
C THR A 218 4.57 -5.54 -2.71
N ALA A 219 5.27 -5.63 -1.59
CA ALA A 219 6.58 -6.29 -1.57
C ALA A 219 6.88 -7.00 -0.26
N GLY A 220 7.68 -8.07 -0.37
CA GLY A 220 8.35 -8.73 0.72
C GLY A 220 9.82 -8.29 0.77
N LEU A 221 10.24 -7.80 1.92
CA LEU A 221 11.62 -7.46 2.21
C LEU A 221 12.19 -8.46 3.23
N ARG A 222 13.51 -8.49 3.33
CA ARG A 222 14.23 -9.33 4.28
C ARG A 222 15.32 -8.54 4.95
N ILE A 223 15.42 -8.71 6.26
CA ILE A 223 16.54 -8.17 7.06
C ILE A 223 17.74 -9.10 6.90
N ASN A 224 18.80 -8.63 6.26
CA ASN A 224 20.09 -9.32 6.23
C ASN A 224 21.01 -8.65 7.25
N ALA A 225 21.20 -9.30 8.40
CA ALA A 225 22.15 -8.79 9.39
C ALA A 225 23.59 -8.96 8.89
N SER A 226 24.32 -7.86 8.76
CA SER A 226 25.79 -7.86 8.76
C SER A 226 26.28 -7.61 10.18
N ALA A 227 27.50 -8.04 10.49
CA ALA A 227 28.17 -7.73 11.76
C ALA A 227 28.31 -6.22 12.04
N HIS A 228 28.11 -5.36 11.02
CA HIS A 228 28.29 -3.91 11.13
C HIS A 228 27.01 -3.07 10.93
N SER A 229 26.04 -3.53 10.13
CA SER A 229 24.73 -2.86 9.91
C SER A 229 23.67 -3.85 9.41
N PRO A 230 22.42 -3.82 9.90
CA PRO A 230 21.32 -4.54 9.29
C PRO A 230 21.01 -3.94 7.90
N LEU A 231 20.98 -4.78 6.86
CA LEU A 231 20.56 -4.42 5.51
C LEU A 231 19.08 -4.79 5.35
N LEU A 232 18.22 -3.86 4.97
CA LEU A 232 16.83 -4.16 4.60
C LEU A 232 16.71 -4.24 3.08
N CYS A 233 16.55 -5.45 2.57
CA CYS A 233 16.58 -5.74 1.14
C CYS A 233 15.20 -6.07 0.59
N VAL A 234 14.81 -5.48 -0.54
CA VAL A 234 13.62 -5.93 -1.29
C VAL A 234 13.94 -7.31 -1.88
N LYS A 235 13.17 -8.33 -1.47
CA LYS A 235 13.40 -9.72 -1.89
C LYS A 235 12.37 -10.22 -2.89
N ASN A 236 11.13 -9.77 -2.77
CA ASN A 236 10.07 -10.15 -3.67
C ASN A 236 9.15 -8.95 -3.91
N VAL A 237 8.96 -8.59 -5.16
CA VAL A 237 7.89 -7.65 -5.54
C VAL A 237 6.69 -8.52 -5.87
N PHE A 238 5.63 -8.42 -5.06
CA PHE A 238 4.42 -9.21 -5.27
C PHE A 238 3.65 -8.62 -6.46
N ASP A 239 3.35 -7.32 -6.41
CA ASP A 239 2.63 -6.62 -7.47
C ASP A 239 3.13 -5.17 -7.65
N VAL A 240 2.91 -4.64 -8.85
CA VAL A 240 3.13 -3.24 -9.20
C VAL A 240 1.91 -2.75 -9.96
N ALA A 241 1.26 -1.68 -9.49
CA ALA A 241 0.00 -1.22 -10.03
C ALA A 241 0.10 -0.81 -11.52
N SER A 242 1.21 -0.19 -11.93
CA SER A 242 1.48 0.11 -13.35
C SER A 242 1.92 -1.09 -14.17
N GLY A 243 2.39 -2.16 -13.51
CA GLY A 243 2.99 -3.34 -14.12
C GLY A 243 4.48 -3.20 -14.47
N ASP A 244 5.03 -2.00 -14.51
CA ASP A 244 6.44 -1.75 -14.93
C ASP A 244 7.22 -0.78 -14.03
N LEU A 245 6.58 -0.26 -12.98
CA LEU A 245 7.14 0.71 -12.05
C LEU A 245 7.56 2.03 -12.73
N SER A 246 6.83 2.44 -13.78
CA SER A 246 7.05 3.72 -14.46
C SER A 246 6.56 4.95 -13.68
N LEU A 247 5.89 4.75 -12.53
CA LEU A 247 5.28 5.79 -11.68
C LEU A 247 4.32 6.69 -12.49
N PRO A 248 3.27 6.15 -13.15
CA PRO A 248 2.36 6.97 -13.95
C PRO A 248 1.32 7.72 -13.09
N GLY A 249 1.18 7.38 -11.81
CA GLY A 249 0.18 7.95 -10.91
C GLY A 249 0.43 9.44 -10.64
N LYS A 250 -0.65 10.22 -10.59
CA LYS A 250 -0.62 11.66 -10.30
C LYS A 250 -1.57 11.98 -9.16
N THR A 251 -1.15 12.87 -8.26
CA THR A 251 -1.92 13.24 -7.09
C THR A 251 -3.19 14.01 -7.50
N ASN A 252 -4.35 13.64 -6.95
CA ASN A 252 -5.69 14.16 -7.28
C ASN A 252 -6.22 13.85 -8.70
N HIS A 253 -5.63 12.88 -9.40
CA HIS A 253 -6.12 12.37 -10.67
C HIS A 253 -6.66 10.96 -10.52
#